data_AF-A0A7C5EBE5-F1
#
_entry.id   AF-A0A7C5EBE5-F1
#
_cell.length_a   1.000
_cell.length_b   1.000
_cell.length_c   1.000
_cell.angle_alpha   90.00
_cell.angle_beta   90.00
_cell.angle_gamma   90.00
#
_symmetry.space_group_name_H-M   'P 1'
#
loop_
_entity.id
_entity.type
_entity.pdbx_description
1 polymer ?
#
loop_
_entity_poly.entity_id
_entity_poly.type
_entity_poly.pdbx_seq_one_letter_code
_entity_poly.pdbx_strand_id
1 'polypeptide(L)'
;MFFKRKPLVEEVEQQFKMEVMRDRHIFYDLFARVGDPEELRAFINELLTDMGWKTTLNELTKFEEMEVEGIFTGGRLKPFKNVIKSHSHVEKGSKFPLLWKLFLFVGFILLGFYVYSLFDTTHSWNSNMFLWGAPVAFILAISLYLIKEIVRVAIWIKIAGVYDVSSEEADLRIIIAADAEKVDNEAYKKLEEEVSELYNVITRKYVKRIKREVHQNEVIKEFEKTEEEPQVKLFKQIKDIDSQIAALEKSFINGKMNEETYKQIKSDLEKRRSKLDTIMDLINVT
;
A
#
# COMPACT_ATOMS: atom_id res chain seq x y z
N MET A 1 1.50 32.55 -1.26
CA MET A 1 2.17 31.24 -1.08
C MET A 1 1.34 30.19 -1.77
N PHE A 2 1.71 29.81 -2.99
CA PHE A 2 1.02 28.78 -3.75
C PHE A 2 1.45 27.41 -3.22
N PHE A 3 0.49 26.58 -2.83
CA PHE A 3 0.66 25.15 -2.68
C PHE A 3 1.21 24.60 -3.99
N LYS A 4 2.53 24.40 -4.07
CA LYS A 4 3.14 23.58 -5.13
C LYS A 4 2.59 22.18 -4.91
N ARG A 5 1.56 21.82 -5.68
CA ARG A 5 1.12 20.43 -5.83
C ARG A 5 2.37 19.65 -6.22
N LYS A 6 2.79 18.73 -5.36
CA LYS A 6 3.89 17.82 -5.67
C LYS A 6 3.53 17.07 -6.96
N PRO A 7 4.49 16.78 -7.85
CA PRO A 7 4.21 16.01 -9.05
C PRO A 7 3.56 14.67 -8.66
N LEU A 8 2.62 14.18 -9.48
CA LEU A 8 1.87 12.94 -9.22
C LEU A 8 2.78 11.74 -8.83
N VAL A 9 4.00 11.71 -9.35
CA VAL A 9 5.01 10.68 -9.05
C VAL A 9 5.47 10.73 -7.59
N GLU A 10 5.76 11.92 -7.05
CA GLU A 10 6.16 12.09 -5.63
C GLU A 10 5.04 11.74 -4.66
N GLU A 11 3.78 11.95 -5.06
CA GLU A 11 2.60 11.60 -4.26
C GLU A 11 2.38 10.08 -4.21
N VAL A 12 2.64 9.38 -5.32
CA VAL A 12 2.60 7.91 -5.39
C VAL A 12 3.74 7.30 -4.57
N GLU A 13 4.97 7.81 -4.68
CA GLU A 13 6.11 7.30 -3.90
C GLU A 13 5.93 7.46 -2.39
N GLN A 14 5.29 8.55 -1.96
CA GLN A 14 4.97 8.77 -0.54
C GLN A 14 4.02 7.70 0.02
N GLN A 15 3.12 7.14 -0.79
CA GLN A 15 2.22 6.07 -0.36
C GLN A 15 2.95 4.75 -0.08
N PHE A 16 4.14 4.55 -0.65
CA PHE A 16 4.98 3.35 -0.47
C PHE A 16 6.12 3.54 0.56
N LYS A 17 6.10 4.65 1.32
CA LYS A 17 6.97 4.82 2.48
C LYS A 17 6.53 3.89 3.60
N MET A 18 7.49 3.30 4.32
CA MET A 18 7.22 2.30 5.36
C MET A 18 6.32 2.85 6.47
N GLU A 19 6.58 4.08 6.91
CA GLU A 19 5.76 4.79 7.90
C GLU A 19 4.28 4.83 7.48
N VAL A 20 4.03 5.26 6.24
CA VAL A 20 2.67 5.38 5.69
C VAL A 20 2.00 4.03 5.47
N MET A 21 2.76 2.99 5.08
CA MET A 21 2.23 1.64 4.88
C MET A 21 1.91 0.94 6.21
N ARG A 22 2.71 1.18 7.25
CA ARG A 22 2.52 0.60 8.59
C ARG A 22 1.28 1.14 9.29
N ASP A 23 0.92 2.40 9.04
CA ASP A 23 -0.25 3.04 9.62
C ASP A 23 -1.58 2.65 8.95
N ARG A 24 -1.56 1.78 7.94
CA ARG A 24 -2.76 1.26 7.28
C ARG A 24 -3.47 0.19 8.12
N HIS A 25 -4.75 -0.04 7.83
CA HIS A 25 -5.57 -1.03 8.55
C HIS A 25 -4.96 -2.44 8.53
N ILE A 26 -4.42 -2.86 7.37
CA ILE A 26 -3.73 -4.14 7.22
C ILE A 26 -2.27 -3.89 6.86
N PHE A 27 -1.37 -4.60 7.54
CA PHE A 27 0.06 -4.59 7.25
C PHE A 27 0.65 -6.00 7.45
N TYR A 28 1.27 -6.53 6.40
CA TYR A 28 2.05 -7.77 6.44
C TYR A 28 3.46 -7.53 5.91
N ASP A 29 4.42 -8.20 6.52
CA ASP A 29 5.84 -8.14 6.18
C ASP A 29 6.38 -9.56 6.06
N LEU A 30 7.00 -9.86 4.92
CA LEU A 30 7.44 -11.18 4.52
C LEU A 30 8.86 -11.13 3.99
N PHE A 31 9.67 -12.11 4.38
CA PHE A 31 10.95 -12.37 3.76
C PHE A 31 10.86 -13.65 2.93
N ALA A 32 11.23 -13.56 1.66
CA ALA A 32 11.17 -14.66 0.71
C ALA A 32 12.47 -14.75 -0.08
N ARG A 33 12.84 -15.96 -0.48
CA ARG A 33 13.90 -16.18 -1.47
C ARG A 33 13.27 -16.70 -2.74
N VAL A 34 13.47 -16.00 -3.84
CA VAL A 34 12.80 -16.27 -5.12
C VAL A 34 13.84 -16.36 -6.22
N GLY A 35 13.65 -17.18 -7.24
CA GLY A 35 14.54 -17.22 -8.40
C GLY A 35 14.52 -15.88 -9.14
N ASP A 36 13.43 -15.61 -9.85
CA ASP A 36 13.26 -14.37 -10.60
C ASP A 36 12.29 -13.37 -9.92
N PRO A 37 12.76 -12.15 -9.59
CA PRO A 37 11.91 -11.04 -9.17
C PRO A 37 10.77 -10.67 -10.12
N GLU A 38 10.97 -10.79 -11.43
CA GLU A 38 9.96 -10.47 -12.43
C GLU A 38 8.84 -11.50 -12.42
N GLU A 39 9.16 -12.78 -12.23
CA GLU A 39 8.18 -13.84 -12.04
C GLU A 39 7.31 -13.58 -10.81
N LEU A 40 7.91 -13.15 -9.69
CA LEU A 40 7.13 -12.79 -8.49
C LEU A 40 6.19 -11.62 -8.77
N ARG A 41 6.66 -10.59 -9.48
CA ARG A 41 5.82 -9.45 -9.88
C ARG A 41 4.65 -9.90 -10.75
N ALA A 42 4.93 -10.68 -11.79
CA ALA A 42 3.93 -11.20 -12.72
C ALA A 42 2.89 -12.03 -11.97
N PHE A 43 3.35 -12.96 -11.12
CA PHE A 43 2.49 -13.81 -10.30
C PHE A 43 1.59 -13.01 -9.36
N ILE A 44 2.11 -12.01 -8.66
CA ILE A 44 1.31 -11.16 -7.77
C ILE A 44 0.26 -10.37 -8.57
N ASN A 45 0.63 -9.85 -9.75
CA ASN A 45 -0.31 -9.12 -10.60
C ASN A 45 -1.42 -10.02 -11.18
N GLU A 46 -1.08 -11.24 -11.60
CA GLU A 46 -2.06 -12.24 -12.04
C GLU A 46 -3.02 -12.59 -10.90
N LEU A 47 -2.49 -12.89 -9.71
CA LEU A 47 -3.31 -13.23 -8.55
C LEU A 47 -4.26 -12.09 -8.15
N LEU A 48 -3.81 -10.84 -8.18
CA LEU A 48 -4.69 -9.67 -7.98
C LEU A 48 -5.77 -9.58 -9.05
N THR A 49 -5.42 -9.82 -10.31
CA THR A 49 -6.37 -9.79 -11.43
C THR A 49 -7.44 -10.88 -11.29
N ASP A 50 -7.03 -12.09 -10.90
CA ASP A 50 -7.92 -13.23 -10.67
C ASP A 50 -8.88 -12.99 -9.50
N MET A 51 -8.44 -12.27 -8.46
CA MET A 51 -9.29 -11.81 -7.36
C MET A 51 -10.22 -10.64 -7.77
N GLY A 52 -10.17 -10.16 -9.01
CA GLY A 52 -10.99 -9.06 -9.52
C GLY A 52 -10.47 -7.65 -9.18
N TRP A 53 -9.23 -7.53 -8.72
CA TRP A 53 -8.60 -6.24 -8.44
C TRP A 53 -8.08 -5.59 -9.72
N LYS A 54 -8.21 -4.27 -9.80
CA LYS A 54 -7.70 -3.47 -10.91
C LYS A 54 -6.35 -2.86 -10.55
N THR A 55 -5.28 -3.35 -11.17
CA THR A 55 -3.93 -2.79 -11.00
C THR A 55 -3.82 -1.42 -11.65
N THR A 56 -3.43 -0.42 -10.86
CA THR A 56 -3.29 0.98 -11.28
C THR A 56 -1.83 1.44 -11.37
N LEU A 57 -0.93 0.74 -10.68
CA LEU A 57 0.52 0.95 -10.74
C LEU A 57 1.21 -0.41 -10.67
N ASN A 58 2.17 -0.65 -11.55
CA ASN A 58 3.01 -1.84 -11.54
C ASN A 58 4.38 -1.47 -12.13
N GLU A 59 5.27 -0.96 -11.28
CA GLU A 59 6.56 -0.43 -11.69
C GLU A 59 7.69 -1.20 -11.03
N LEU A 60 8.62 -1.69 -11.85
CA LEU A 60 9.89 -2.26 -11.41
C LEU A 60 10.99 -1.22 -11.65
N THR A 61 11.53 -0.66 -10.58
CA THR A 61 12.74 0.16 -10.62
C THR A 61 13.94 -0.78 -10.45
N LYS A 62 14.63 -1.05 -11.56
CA LYS A 62 15.98 -1.60 -11.54
C LYS A 62 16.94 -0.43 -11.29
N PHE A 63 17.87 -0.57 -10.35
CA PHE A 63 18.89 0.44 -10.13
C PHE A 63 19.92 0.33 -11.27
N GLU A 64 19.68 1.03 -12.38
CA GLU A 64 20.64 1.09 -13.48
C GLU A 64 21.70 2.18 -13.24
N GLU A 65 22.95 1.80 -13.52
CA GLU A 65 24.16 2.61 -13.69
C GLU A 65 24.39 3.76 -12.70
N MET A 66 25.06 3.46 -11.58
CA MET A 66 25.80 4.45 -10.77
C MET A 66 26.90 3.76 -9.96
N GLU A 67 27.97 4.50 -9.63
CA GLU A 67 29.21 4.15 -8.91
C GLU A 67 29.06 3.31 -7.61
N VAL A 68 27.83 3.06 -7.16
CA VAL A 68 27.44 2.19 -6.04
C VAL A 68 27.52 0.70 -6.38
N GLU A 69 27.68 0.34 -7.67
CA GLU A 69 28.07 -1.01 -8.08
C GLU A 69 29.42 -1.44 -7.45
N GLY A 70 30.26 -0.47 -7.04
CA GLY A 70 31.46 -0.73 -6.24
C GLY A 70 31.20 -1.07 -4.77
N ILE A 71 30.04 -0.71 -4.21
CA ILE A 71 29.64 -1.03 -2.82
C ILE A 71 29.03 -2.44 -2.75
N PHE A 72 28.31 -2.85 -3.79
CA PHE A 72 27.86 -4.22 -3.99
C PHE A 72 28.89 -4.96 -4.86
N THR A 73 30.05 -5.25 -4.27
CA THR A 73 31.22 -5.96 -4.85
C THR A 73 30.97 -6.59 -6.24
N GLY A 74 31.33 -5.88 -7.29
CA GLY A 74 31.56 -6.42 -8.64
C GLY A 74 30.34 -7.07 -9.31
N GLY A 75 29.32 -6.29 -9.68
CA GLY A 75 28.32 -6.63 -10.71
C GLY A 75 27.41 -7.85 -10.46
N ARG A 76 27.62 -8.59 -9.37
CA ARG A 76 26.92 -9.83 -9.04
C ARG A 76 25.60 -9.60 -8.31
N LEU A 77 25.52 -8.57 -7.47
CA LEU A 77 24.33 -8.26 -6.67
C LEU A 77 23.62 -7.03 -7.25
N LYS A 78 22.42 -7.23 -7.79
CA LYS A 78 21.60 -6.17 -8.38
C LYS A 78 20.42 -5.84 -7.47
N PRO A 79 20.41 -4.67 -6.80
CA PRO A 79 19.26 -4.26 -6.03
C PRO A 79 18.10 -3.94 -6.96
N PHE A 80 16.87 -4.13 -6.48
CA PHE A 80 15.67 -3.72 -7.19
C PHE A 80 14.55 -3.37 -6.22
N LYS A 81 13.60 -2.59 -6.73
CA LYS A 81 12.38 -2.21 -6.04
C LYS A 81 11.22 -2.38 -7.01
N ASN A 82 10.15 -2.99 -6.55
CA ASN A 82 8.91 -3.12 -7.30
C ASN A 82 7.75 -2.64 -6.44
N VAL A 83 6.85 -1.87 -7.06
CA VAL A 83 5.67 -1.30 -6.41
C VAL A 83 4.43 -1.61 -7.22
N ILE A 84 3.44 -2.21 -6.56
CA ILE A 84 2.15 -2.57 -7.14
C ILE A 84 1.06 -1.89 -6.32
N LYS A 85 0.14 -1.20 -6.99
CA LYS A 85 -1.06 -0.62 -6.37
C LYS A 85 -2.29 -1.09 -7.11
N SER A 86 -3.23 -1.68 -6.39
CA SER A 86 -4.48 -2.18 -6.97
C SER A 86 -5.69 -1.71 -6.18
N HIS A 87 -6.81 -1.57 -6.89
CA HIS A 87 -8.08 -1.12 -6.31
C HIS A 87 -9.20 -2.09 -6.60
N SER A 88 -10.12 -2.23 -5.64
CA SER A 88 -11.37 -2.96 -5.81
C SER A 88 -12.53 -2.12 -5.26
N HIS A 89 -13.74 -2.51 -5.64
CA HIS A 89 -14.98 -1.89 -5.21
C HIS A 89 -15.78 -2.92 -4.43
N VAL A 90 -16.12 -2.59 -3.18
CA VAL A 90 -16.98 -3.41 -2.35
C VAL A 90 -18.36 -2.77 -2.32
N GLU A 91 -19.36 -3.48 -2.84
CA GLU A 91 -20.76 -3.06 -2.75
C GLU A 91 -21.29 -3.35 -1.35
N LYS A 92 -21.88 -2.34 -0.72
CA LYS A 92 -22.45 -2.41 0.63
C LYS A 92 -23.83 -1.79 0.69
N GLY A 93 -24.74 -2.44 1.43
CA GLY A 93 -25.99 -1.84 1.91
C GLY A 93 -26.82 -1.15 0.82
N SER A 94 -27.69 -0.22 1.21
CA SER A 94 -28.26 0.74 0.26
C SER A 94 -27.54 2.07 0.45
N LYS A 95 -27.24 2.76 -0.64
CA LYS A 95 -26.67 4.13 -0.64
C LYS A 95 -27.55 5.13 0.12
N PHE A 96 -28.85 4.84 0.23
CA PHE A 96 -29.83 5.72 0.86
C PHE A 96 -30.57 5.02 1.99
N PRO A 97 -29.87 4.61 3.07
CA PRO A 97 -30.39 3.69 4.07
C PRO A 97 -31.60 4.25 4.84
N LEU A 98 -31.68 5.57 5.00
CA LEU A 98 -32.81 6.25 5.62
C LEU A 98 -33.97 6.43 4.66
N LEU A 99 -33.72 6.87 3.41
CA LEU A 99 -34.78 7.17 2.45
C LEU A 99 -35.60 5.94 2.10
N TRP A 100 -34.97 4.80 1.80
CA TRP A 100 -35.74 3.60 1.42
C TRP A 100 -36.63 3.13 2.58
N LYS A 101 -36.15 3.22 3.83
CA LYS A 101 -36.95 2.92 5.02
C LYS A 101 -38.11 3.87 5.18
N LEU A 102 -37.90 5.16 4.89
CA LEU A 102 -38.92 6.20 4.97
C LEU A 102 -40.04 5.96 3.94
N PHE A 103 -39.68 5.65 2.69
CA PHE A 103 -40.66 5.29 1.66
C PHE A 103 -41.41 4.00 1.99
N LEU A 104 -40.73 3.01 2.58
CA LEU A 104 -41.36 1.78 3.02
C LEU A 104 -42.36 2.05 4.16
N PHE A 105 -41.98 2.88 5.12
CA PHE A 105 -42.85 3.31 6.23
C PHE A 105 -44.07 4.09 5.74
N VAL A 106 -43.89 5.03 4.81
CA VAL A 106 -44.99 5.76 4.16
C VAL A 106 -45.90 4.80 3.40
N GLY A 107 -45.34 3.80 2.71
CA GLY A 107 -46.10 2.74 2.04
C GLY A 107 -47.01 1.97 3.00
N PHE A 108 -46.51 1.59 4.18
CA PHE A 108 -47.33 0.94 5.21
C PHE A 108 -48.42 1.84 5.78
N ILE A 109 -48.13 3.14 5.99
CA ILE A 109 -49.15 4.10 6.44
C ILE A 109 -50.27 4.20 5.39
N LEU A 110 -49.93 4.39 4.12
CA LEU A 110 -50.91 4.49 3.03
C LEU A 110 -51.74 3.20 2.89
N LEU A 111 -51.12 2.04 3.06
CA LEU A 111 -51.82 0.76 3.03
C LEU A 111 -52.75 0.59 4.24
N GLY A 112 -52.32 1.01 5.44
CA GLY A 112 -53.16 1.01 6.64
C GLY A 112 -54.39 1.91 6.50
N PHE A 113 -54.20 3.12 5.96
CA PHE A 113 -55.31 4.03 5.63
C PHE A 113 -56.25 3.44 4.57
N TYR A 114 -55.70 2.80 3.54
CA TYR A 114 -56.51 2.13 2.52
C TYR A 114 -57.38 1.03 3.14
N VAL A 115 -56.80 0.14 3.95
CA VAL A 115 -57.55 -0.93 4.62
C VAL A 115 -58.60 -0.36 5.58
N TYR A 116 -58.27 0.67 6.37
CA TYR A 116 -59.23 1.33 7.26
C TYR A 116 -60.42 1.93 6.47
N SER A 117 -60.16 2.57 5.33
CA SER A 117 -61.20 3.14 4.48
C SER A 117 -62.17 2.12 3.87
N LEU A 118 -61.79 0.83 3.81
CA LEU A 118 -62.69 -0.24 3.40
C LEU A 118 -63.72 -0.59 4.48
N PHE A 119 -63.41 -0.33 5.76
CA PHE A 119 -64.28 -0.65 6.90
C PHE A 119 -65.09 0.56 7.39
N ASP A 120 -64.61 1.78 7.18
CA ASP A 120 -65.28 3.01 7.59
C ASP A 120 -65.83 3.77 6.38
N THR A 121 -67.13 3.60 6.09
CA THR A 121 -67.84 4.21 4.95
C THR A 121 -68.29 5.65 5.21
N THR A 122 -68.03 6.21 6.41
CA THR A 122 -68.55 7.53 6.79
C THR A 122 -67.76 8.70 6.20
N HIS A 123 -66.51 8.48 5.80
CA HIS A 123 -65.65 9.52 5.25
C HIS A 123 -65.27 9.21 3.79
N SER A 124 -65.59 10.13 2.86
CA SER A 124 -65.21 10.02 1.45
C SER A 124 -63.75 10.43 1.23
N TRP A 125 -62.82 9.65 1.77
CA TRP A 125 -61.40 9.82 1.45
C TRP A 125 -61.20 9.47 -0.02
N ASN A 126 -60.33 10.20 -0.72
CA ASN A 126 -60.06 9.98 -2.14
C ASN A 126 -59.27 8.67 -2.31
N SER A 127 -59.99 7.55 -2.34
CA SER A 127 -59.48 6.16 -2.31
C SER A 127 -58.40 5.89 -3.36
N ASN A 128 -58.51 6.51 -4.53
CA ASN A 128 -57.53 6.39 -5.61
C ASN A 128 -56.12 6.85 -5.22
N MET A 129 -55.99 7.85 -4.35
CA MET A 129 -54.66 8.33 -3.90
C MET A 129 -53.95 7.29 -3.03
N PHE A 130 -54.69 6.56 -2.18
CA PHE A 130 -54.14 5.53 -1.32
C PHE A 130 -53.90 4.21 -2.07
N LEU A 131 -54.80 3.86 -3.00
CA LEU A 131 -54.71 2.68 -3.85
C LEU A 131 -53.44 2.69 -4.71
N TRP A 132 -53.10 3.83 -5.32
CA TRP A 132 -51.91 3.96 -6.16
C TRP A 132 -50.67 4.46 -5.40
N GLY A 133 -50.86 5.24 -4.32
CA GLY A 133 -49.77 5.80 -3.53
C GLY A 133 -48.95 4.73 -2.79
N ALA A 134 -49.59 3.71 -2.22
CA ALA A 134 -48.89 2.64 -1.53
C ALA A 134 -47.99 1.80 -2.47
N PRO A 135 -48.46 1.29 -3.62
CA PRO A 135 -47.61 0.61 -4.60
C PRO A 135 -46.43 1.46 -5.08
N VAL A 136 -46.66 2.75 -5.37
CA VAL A 136 -45.59 3.67 -5.82
C VAL A 136 -44.54 3.85 -4.72
N ALA A 137 -44.95 4.03 -3.47
CA ALA A 137 -44.03 4.14 -2.34
C ALA A 137 -43.19 2.87 -2.14
N PHE A 138 -43.79 1.68 -2.29
CA PHE A 138 -43.06 0.41 -2.21
C PHE A 138 -42.09 0.23 -3.37
N ILE A 139 -42.48 0.56 -4.60
CA ILE A 139 -41.59 0.50 -5.77
C ILE A 139 -40.38 1.42 -5.55
N LEU A 140 -40.60 2.66 -5.12
CA LEU A 140 -39.52 3.61 -4.81
C LEU A 140 -38.61 3.10 -3.67
N ALA A 141 -39.18 2.51 -2.62
CA ALA A 141 -38.40 1.90 -1.54
C ALA A 141 -37.51 0.76 -2.05
N ILE A 142 -38.04 -0.13 -2.90
CA ILE A 142 -37.28 -1.22 -3.50
C ILE A 142 -36.19 -0.68 -4.43
N SER A 143 -36.50 0.28 -5.30
CA SER A 143 -35.52 0.89 -6.19
C SER A 143 -34.38 1.54 -5.42
N LEU A 144 -34.67 2.28 -4.35
CA LEU A 144 -33.65 2.90 -3.49
C LEU A 144 -32.85 1.86 -2.71
N TYR A 145 -33.47 0.78 -2.26
CA TYR A 145 -32.79 -0.32 -1.59
C TYR A 145 -31.79 -1.06 -2.51
N LEU A 146 -32.12 -1.19 -3.80
CA LEU A 146 -31.28 -1.83 -4.81
C LEU A 146 -30.04 -1.00 -5.16
N ILE A 147 -30.09 0.32 -5.01
CA ILE A 147 -28.91 1.18 -5.22
C ILE A 147 -27.91 0.93 -4.09
N LYS A 148 -26.89 0.13 -4.35
CA LYS A 148 -25.83 -0.20 -3.39
C LYS A 148 -24.89 0.98 -3.18
N GLU A 149 -24.39 1.15 -1.95
CA GLU A 149 -23.24 2.00 -1.71
C GLU A 149 -21.98 1.29 -2.21
N ILE A 150 -21.04 2.04 -2.75
CA ILE A 150 -19.78 1.49 -3.25
C ILE A 150 -18.66 2.07 -2.41
N VAL A 151 -17.92 1.19 -1.73
CA VAL A 151 -16.72 1.56 -0.96
C VAL A 151 -15.50 1.14 -1.75
N ARG A 152 -14.55 2.07 -1.95
CA ARG A 152 -13.28 1.76 -2.61
C ARG A 152 -12.28 1.23 -1.60
N VAL A 153 -11.65 0.13 -1.97
CA VAL A 153 -10.55 -0.49 -1.20
C VAL A 153 -9.28 -0.48 -2.05
N ALA A 154 -8.14 -0.47 -1.38
CA ALA A 154 -6.83 -0.37 -2.02
C ALA A 154 -5.85 -1.35 -1.36
N ILE A 155 -5.01 -1.98 -2.19
CA ILE A 155 -3.87 -2.79 -1.78
C ILE A 155 -2.61 -2.16 -2.35
N TRP A 156 -1.59 -2.03 -1.51
CA TRP A 156 -0.24 -1.61 -1.84
C TRP A 156 0.71 -2.75 -1.55
N ILE A 157 1.45 -3.19 -2.56
CA ILE A 157 2.48 -4.22 -2.43
C ILE A 157 3.81 -3.62 -2.84
N LYS A 158 4.78 -3.70 -1.93
CA LYS A 158 6.15 -3.24 -2.14
C LYS A 158 7.08 -4.42 -2.00
N ILE A 159 7.87 -4.66 -3.03
CA ILE A 159 8.88 -5.72 -3.04
C ILE A 159 10.23 -5.04 -3.17
N ALA A 160 11.12 -5.28 -2.23
CA ALA A 160 12.48 -4.74 -2.26
C ALA A 160 13.46 -5.85 -1.94
N GLY A 161 14.58 -5.91 -2.65
CA GLY A 161 15.57 -6.94 -2.41
C GLY A 161 16.78 -6.83 -3.30
N VAL A 162 17.60 -7.88 -3.25
CA VAL A 162 18.86 -7.99 -3.96
C VAL A 162 18.84 -9.29 -4.76
N TYR A 163 19.07 -9.18 -6.06
CA TYR A 163 19.19 -10.30 -6.98
C TYR A 163 20.67 -10.68 -7.14
N ASP A 164 21.01 -11.95 -6.89
CA ASP A 164 22.34 -12.50 -7.13
C ASP A 164 22.39 -13.17 -8.52
N VAL A 165 23.13 -12.54 -9.42
CA VAL A 165 23.31 -12.99 -10.81
C VAL A 165 24.03 -14.35 -10.89
N SER A 166 24.85 -14.71 -9.89
CA SER A 166 25.61 -15.96 -9.91
C SER A 166 24.79 -17.18 -9.48
N SER A 167 23.83 -16.98 -8.58
CA SER A 167 22.98 -18.06 -8.07
C SER A 167 21.58 -18.05 -8.67
N GLU A 168 21.24 -17.04 -9.48
CA GLU A 168 19.89 -16.81 -10.02
C GLU A 168 18.82 -16.81 -8.91
N GLU A 169 19.20 -16.26 -7.74
CA GLU A 169 18.33 -16.17 -6.55
C GLU A 169 18.28 -14.72 -6.07
N ALA A 170 17.11 -14.29 -5.63
CA ALA A 170 16.83 -13.01 -5.01
C ALA A 170 16.40 -13.20 -3.56
N ASP A 171 17.06 -12.49 -2.65
CA ASP A 171 16.57 -12.31 -1.30
C ASP A 171 15.67 -11.08 -1.25
N LEU A 172 14.43 -11.28 -0.82
CA LEU A 172 13.34 -10.33 -0.96
C LEU A 172 12.61 -10.05 0.34
N ARG A 173 12.26 -8.78 0.53
CA ARG A 173 11.26 -8.31 1.48
C ARG A 173 10.01 -7.90 0.71
N ILE A 174 8.89 -8.52 1.03
CA ILE A 174 7.57 -8.26 0.45
C ILE A 174 6.72 -7.64 1.55
N ILE A 175 6.29 -6.40 1.34
CA ILE A 175 5.41 -5.67 2.25
C ILE A 175 4.05 -5.53 1.57
N ILE A 176 3.00 -5.95 2.26
CA ILE A 176 1.62 -5.86 1.78
C ILE A 176 0.87 -4.98 2.76
N ALA A 177 0.31 -3.87 2.28
CA ALA A 177 -0.56 -3.01 3.07
C ALA A 177 -1.91 -2.85 2.37
N ALA A 178 -2.98 -2.70 3.14
CA ALA A 178 -4.31 -2.51 2.58
C ALA A 178 -5.19 -1.62 3.46
N ASP A 179 -6.09 -0.88 2.82
CA ASP A 179 -6.97 0.08 3.48
C ASP A 179 -8.22 0.38 2.64
N ALA A 180 -9.24 0.94 3.29
CA ALA A 180 -10.49 1.38 2.67
C ALA A 180 -10.59 2.91 2.69
N GLU A 181 -11.25 3.50 1.68
CA GLU A 181 -11.46 4.96 1.62
C GLU A 181 -12.33 5.48 2.79
N LYS A 182 -13.18 4.62 3.34
CA LYS A 182 -14.01 4.90 4.50
C LYS A 182 -13.83 3.81 5.54
N VAL A 183 -13.87 4.20 6.82
CA VAL A 183 -13.88 3.27 7.95
C VAL A 183 -15.17 2.45 7.91
N ASP A 184 -15.06 1.18 7.52
CA ASP A 184 -16.19 0.29 7.37
C ASP A 184 -15.82 -1.16 7.71
N ASN A 185 -16.47 -1.72 8.75
CA ASN A 185 -16.14 -3.05 9.26
C ASN A 185 -16.41 -4.18 8.25
N GLU A 186 -17.42 -4.06 7.37
CA GLU A 186 -17.71 -5.10 6.38
C GLU A 186 -16.68 -5.06 5.25
N ALA A 187 -16.31 -3.85 4.78
CA ALA A 187 -15.25 -3.69 3.80
C ALA A 187 -13.90 -4.15 4.36
N TYR A 188 -13.58 -3.81 5.61
CA TYR A 188 -12.37 -4.27 6.28
C TYR A 188 -12.31 -5.77 6.46
N LYS A 189 -13.40 -6.41 6.90
CA LYS A 189 -13.43 -7.87 7.02
C LYS A 189 -13.19 -8.57 5.68
N LYS A 190 -13.85 -8.10 4.61
CA LYS A 190 -13.65 -8.65 3.26
C LYS A 190 -12.21 -8.42 2.77
N LEU A 191 -11.67 -7.24 3.04
CA LEU A 191 -10.29 -6.89 2.72
C LEU A 191 -9.29 -7.76 3.50
N GLU A 192 -9.53 -8.04 4.78
CA GLU A 192 -8.72 -8.94 5.60
C GLU A 192 -8.72 -10.37 5.06
N GLU A 193 -9.88 -10.88 4.64
CA GLU A 193 -10.00 -12.20 4.03
C GLU A 193 -9.19 -12.29 2.72
N GLU A 194 -9.38 -11.35 1.80
CA GLU A 194 -8.68 -11.33 0.49
C GLU A 194 -7.16 -11.11 0.64
N VAL A 195 -6.74 -10.19 1.52
CA VAL A 195 -5.31 -9.91 1.74
C VAL A 195 -4.63 -11.05 2.49
N SER A 196 -5.33 -11.71 3.43
CA SER A 196 -4.82 -12.91 4.10
C SER A 196 -4.66 -14.07 3.13
N GLU A 197 -5.58 -14.24 2.18
CA GLU A 197 -5.46 -15.23 1.12
C GLU A 197 -4.23 -14.95 0.24
N LEU A 198 -4.09 -13.72 -0.25
CA LEU A 198 -2.90 -13.27 -0.99
C LEU A 198 -1.60 -13.56 -0.22
N TYR A 199 -1.54 -13.13 1.06
CA TYR A 199 -0.39 -13.37 1.94
C TYR A 199 -0.08 -14.86 2.06
N ASN A 200 -1.09 -15.69 2.30
CA ASN A 200 -0.92 -17.13 2.48
C ASN A 200 -0.44 -17.82 1.21
N VAL A 201 -0.94 -17.41 0.04
CA VAL A 201 -0.51 -17.96 -1.26
C VAL A 201 0.95 -17.60 -1.54
N ILE A 202 1.33 -16.33 -1.35
CA ILE A 202 2.73 -15.88 -1.51
C ILE A 202 3.64 -16.64 -0.55
N THR A 203 3.24 -16.75 0.72
CA THR A 203 4.01 -17.44 1.76
C THR A 203 4.21 -18.92 1.40
N ARG A 204 3.15 -19.62 1.00
CA ARG A 204 3.26 -21.06 0.65
C ARG A 204 4.18 -21.31 -0.55
N LYS A 205 4.17 -20.41 -1.53
CA LYS A 205 4.92 -20.59 -2.79
C LYS A 205 6.39 -20.19 -2.65
N TYR A 206 6.69 -19.11 -1.93
CA TYR A 206 8.02 -18.49 -1.94
C TYR A 206 8.72 -18.44 -0.57
N VAL A 207 8.00 -18.69 0.52
CA VAL A 207 8.62 -18.84 1.84
C VAL A 207 8.81 -20.33 2.08
N LYS A 208 10.05 -20.82 1.91
CA LYS A 208 10.40 -22.18 2.37
C LYS A 208 9.92 -22.29 3.82
N ARG A 209 9.16 -23.33 4.16
CA ARG A 209 8.83 -23.67 5.56
C ARG A 209 10.15 -23.94 6.29
N ILE A 210 10.79 -22.88 6.78
CA ILE A 210 11.87 -23.01 7.75
C ILE A 210 11.18 -23.63 8.95
N LYS A 211 11.49 -24.91 9.21
CA LYS A 211 11.19 -25.53 10.50
C LYS A 211 11.71 -24.56 11.55
N ARG A 212 10.79 -23.95 12.30
CA ARG A 212 10.98 -22.82 13.21
C ARG A 212 12.02 -23.03 14.33
N GLU A 213 12.72 -24.15 14.37
CA GLU A 213 13.61 -24.53 15.46
C GLU A 213 15.11 -24.50 15.11
N VAL A 214 15.52 -24.37 13.84
CA VAL A 214 16.94 -24.50 13.46
C VAL A 214 17.66 -23.16 13.23
N HIS A 215 16.97 -22.10 12.79
CA HIS A 215 17.63 -20.83 12.42
C HIS A 215 17.80 -19.80 13.54
N GLN A 216 17.27 -20.02 14.75
CA GLN A 216 17.59 -19.13 15.88
C GLN A 216 18.99 -19.37 16.46
N ASN A 217 19.56 -20.57 16.32
CA ASN A 217 20.83 -20.91 16.96
C ASN A 217 22.07 -20.84 16.05
N GLU A 218 21.90 -20.80 14.72
CA GLU A 218 23.03 -20.69 13.79
C GLU A 218 23.36 -19.24 13.41
N VAL A 219 22.37 -18.35 13.35
CA VAL A 219 22.62 -16.92 13.08
C VAL A 219 23.32 -16.24 14.25
N ILE A 220 23.07 -16.67 15.50
CA ILE A 220 23.72 -16.08 16.69
C ILE A 220 25.21 -16.44 16.77
N LYS A 221 25.69 -17.48 16.07
CA LYS A 221 27.11 -17.90 16.13
C LYS A 221 28.00 -17.36 15.01
N GLU A 222 27.43 -16.80 13.94
CA GLU A 222 28.23 -16.19 12.86
C GLU A 222 28.45 -14.67 13.01
N PHE A 223 27.70 -13.99 13.87
CA PHE A 223 27.89 -12.55 14.14
C PHE A 223 28.92 -12.23 15.25
N GLU A 224 29.49 -13.23 15.93
CA GLU A 224 30.53 -13.02 16.97
C GLU A 224 31.97 -12.83 16.42
N LYS A 225 32.16 -12.70 15.08
CA LYS A 225 33.51 -12.63 14.47
C LYS A 225 33.82 -11.36 13.69
N THR A 226 33.28 -10.20 14.07
CA THR A 226 33.80 -8.92 13.57
C THR A 226 33.64 -7.81 14.60
N GLU A 227 34.74 -7.15 15.00
CA GLU A 227 34.83 -6.23 16.16
C GLU A 227 34.06 -4.91 16.06
N GLU A 228 33.24 -4.66 15.03
CA GLU A 228 32.38 -3.48 14.97
C GLU A 228 31.03 -3.80 14.33
N GLU A 229 29.94 -3.46 15.04
CA GLU A 229 28.57 -3.59 14.57
C GLU A 229 28.34 -2.76 13.28
N PRO A 230 27.66 -3.30 12.27
CA PRO A 230 27.46 -2.65 10.97
C PRO A 230 26.72 -1.30 11.08
N GLN A 231 25.88 -1.13 12.10
CA GLN A 231 25.21 0.14 12.43
C GLN A 231 26.20 1.26 12.77
N VAL A 232 27.26 0.93 13.52
CA VAL A 232 28.30 1.88 13.94
C VAL A 232 29.13 2.36 12.75
N LYS A 233 29.40 1.47 11.78
CA LYS A 233 30.10 1.82 10.54
C LYS A 233 29.29 2.75 9.65
N LEU A 234 27.98 2.50 9.50
CA LEU A 234 27.09 3.35 8.73
C LEU A 234 26.93 4.74 9.34
N PHE A 235 26.80 4.81 10.67
CA PHE A 235 26.72 6.09 11.37
C PHE A 235 28.00 6.92 11.20
N LYS A 236 29.18 6.28 11.27
CA LYS A 236 30.47 6.95 10.98
C LYS A 236 30.49 7.51 9.54
N GLN A 237 30.03 6.74 8.55
CA GLN A 237 30.01 7.18 7.15
C GLN A 237 29.04 8.35 6.90
N ILE A 238 27.86 8.36 7.52
CA ILE A 238 26.92 9.49 7.42
C ILE A 238 27.56 10.76 8.01
N LYS A 239 28.19 10.65 9.18
CA LYS A 239 28.87 11.76 9.83
C LYS A 239 30.05 12.29 9.01
N ASP A 240 30.78 11.41 8.33
CA ASP A 240 31.86 11.81 7.42
C ASP A 240 31.32 12.57 6.21
N ILE A 241 30.20 12.15 5.61
CA ILE A 241 29.56 12.90 4.51
C ILE A 241 29.08 14.27 4.97
N ASP A 242 28.48 14.37 6.15
CA ASP A 242 28.06 15.66 6.73
C ASP A 242 29.26 16.60 6.93
N SER A 243 30.40 16.06 7.37
CA SER A 243 31.64 16.83 7.49
C SER A 243 32.18 17.30 6.13
N GLN A 244 32.05 16.48 5.08
CA GLN A 244 32.46 16.82 3.72
C GLN A 244 31.57 17.90 3.11
N ILE A 245 30.25 17.84 3.33
CA ILE A 245 29.31 18.88 2.90
C ILE A 245 29.65 20.21 3.59
N ALA A 246 29.89 20.19 4.92
CA ALA A 246 30.27 21.39 5.65
C ALA A 246 31.63 21.98 5.19
N ALA A 247 32.60 21.13 4.84
CA ALA A 247 33.87 21.55 4.27
C ALA A 247 33.72 22.14 2.86
N LEU A 248 32.85 21.55 2.03
CA LEU A 248 32.51 22.02 0.70
C LEU A 248 31.82 23.39 0.73
N GLU A 249 30.91 23.61 1.68
CA GLU A 249 30.26 24.89 1.90
C GLU A 249 31.27 25.97 2.31
N LYS A 250 32.19 25.65 3.22
CA LYS A 250 33.27 26.56 3.60
C LYS A 250 34.21 26.87 2.43
N SER A 251 34.54 25.90 1.58
CA SER A 251 35.42 26.13 0.43
C SER A 251 34.76 26.99 -0.65
N PHE A 252 33.45 26.83 -0.86
CA PHE A 252 32.66 27.68 -1.75
C PHE A 252 32.54 29.12 -1.23
N ILE A 253 32.20 29.31 0.06
CA ILE A 253 32.12 30.65 0.68
C ILE A 253 33.47 31.38 0.61
N ASN A 254 34.58 30.64 0.74
CA ASN A 254 35.93 31.19 0.63
C ASN A 254 36.38 31.42 -0.83
N GLY A 255 35.50 31.26 -1.82
CA GLY A 255 35.77 31.54 -3.24
C GLY A 255 36.77 30.58 -3.90
N LYS A 256 37.03 29.41 -3.29
CA LYS A 256 38.04 28.45 -3.80
C LYS A 256 37.49 27.51 -4.88
N MET A 257 36.22 27.64 -5.25
CA MET A 257 35.52 26.71 -6.15
C MET A 257 34.40 27.42 -6.92
N ASN A 258 34.19 27.02 -8.18
CA ASN A 258 33.12 27.53 -9.03
C ASN A 258 31.75 27.00 -8.62
N GLU A 259 30.70 27.79 -8.85
CA GLU A 259 29.31 27.50 -8.44
C GLU A 259 28.75 26.22 -9.09
N GLU A 260 29.12 25.95 -10.34
CA GLU A 260 28.67 24.77 -11.06
C GLU A 260 29.29 23.49 -10.48
N THR A 261 30.57 23.54 -10.14
CA THR A 261 31.31 22.46 -9.46
C THR A 261 30.81 22.24 -8.04
N TYR A 262 30.50 23.32 -7.30
CA TYR A 262 29.87 23.24 -5.98
C TYR A 262 28.52 22.53 -6.03
N LYS A 263 27.63 22.93 -6.97
CA LYS A 263 26.29 22.33 -7.11
C LYS A 263 26.36 20.85 -7.47
N GLN A 264 27.29 20.45 -8.34
CA GLN A 264 27.48 19.06 -8.71
C GLN A 264 27.97 18.21 -7.52
N ILE A 265 29.05 18.64 -6.84
CA ILE A 265 29.62 17.88 -5.71
C ILE A 265 28.65 17.85 -4.53
N LYS A 266 27.94 18.96 -4.24
CA LYS A 266 26.92 18.99 -3.19
C LYS A 266 25.76 18.06 -3.49
N SER A 267 25.25 18.08 -4.73
CA SER A 267 24.17 17.16 -5.14
C SER A 267 24.58 15.70 -5.02
N ASP A 268 25.84 15.37 -5.32
CA ASP A 268 26.33 13.99 -5.22
C ASP A 268 26.48 13.55 -3.77
N LEU A 269 27.07 14.39 -2.90
CA LEU A 269 27.16 14.14 -1.46
C LEU A 269 25.79 14.02 -0.79
N GLU A 270 24.82 14.87 -1.15
CA GLU A 270 23.44 14.79 -0.63
C GLU A 270 22.72 13.52 -1.08
N LYS A 271 22.91 13.08 -2.33
CA LYS A 271 22.39 11.79 -2.81
C LYS A 271 23.02 10.62 -2.08
N ARG A 272 24.33 10.68 -1.81
CA ARG A 272 25.08 9.65 -1.10
C ARG A 272 24.63 9.55 0.36
N ARG A 273 24.41 10.69 1.02
CA ARG A 273 23.81 10.79 2.35
C ARG A 273 22.41 10.19 2.40
N SER A 274 21.51 10.60 1.50
CA SER A 274 20.13 10.10 1.43
C SER A 274 20.07 8.57 1.23
N LYS A 275 21.02 8.00 0.49
CA LYS A 275 21.15 6.55 0.31
C LYS A 275 21.65 5.85 1.57
N LEU A 276 22.64 6.42 2.28
CA LEU A 276 23.09 5.87 3.57
C LEU A 276 22.01 5.97 4.65
N ASP A 277 21.22 7.05 4.68
CA ASP A 277 20.05 7.19 5.53
C ASP A 277 19.03 6.07 5.24
N THR A 278 18.78 5.78 3.95
CA THR A 278 17.90 4.67 3.55
C THR A 278 18.43 3.31 4.00
N ILE A 279 19.75 3.09 3.96
CA ILE A 279 20.39 1.86 4.44
C ILE A 279 20.33 1.77 5.98
N MET A 280 20.48 2.89 6.67
CA MET A 280 20.33 2.95 8.12
C MET A 280 18.88 2.68 8.55
N ASP A 281 17.90 3.20 7.84
CA ASP A 281 16.47 2.86 8.01
C ASP A 281 16.18 1.38 7.73
N LEU A 282 16.92 0.73 6.83
CA LEU A 282 16.81 -0.71 6.58
C LEU A 282 17.37 -1.56 7.74
N ILE A 283 18.28 -1.00 8.54
CA ILE A 283 18.99 -1.73 9.61
C ILE A 283 18.43 -1.43 11.00
N ASN A 284 17.90 -0.23 11.27
CA ASN A 284 17.39 0.19 12.59
C ASN A 284 15.92 -0.22 12.87
N VAL A 285 15.35 -1.16 12.12
CA VAL A 285 13.96 -1.65 12.30
C VAL A 285 13.91 -3.00 13.04
N THR A 286 15.03 -3.41 13.65
CA THR A 286 15.08 -4.46 14.69
C THR A 286 14.69 -3.91 16.05
#